data_AF-A0AB39ZTR2-F1
#
_entry.id   AF-A0AB39ZTR2-F1
#
_cell.length_a   1.000
_cell.length_b   1.000
_cell.length_c   1.000
_cell.angle_alpha   90.00
_cell.angle_beta   90.00
_cell.angle_gamma   90.00
#
_symmetry.space_group_name_H-M   'P 1'
#
loop_
_entity.id
_entity.type
_entity.pdbx_description
1 polymer ?
#
loop_
_entity_poly.entity_id
_entity_poly.type
_entity_poly.pdbx_seq_one_letter_code
_entity_poly.pdbx_strand_id
1 'polypeptide(L)'
;MKNCIASTLLLLVAVSATQAASVATPTCGGSTSSKNINLVNPTNPPRECEYHIKAYSKYVCQIRIDWEMNLAQPTLESDASGLTYAECTKDYFVVNGLKLCGTEVWQHIYVPFNATDGDSVVDLLIGLADRAGATGLPVPSWDMTVTQLECPAGASVRSLDLEEEEAVIEGRSTTIKDGYYVAPPGCLQYFPSSKGTVKSFNYNNGNGIYPSHMNYAICFRRQTGTKLLNIRAYDFNVGDVVSASTMMTDENCYSSDSTNDLDADFLMVPQATFEDSHKHATYFCGSIKKDVVISSNNPGPLMVLFNSDDIYRQNEAGFAFTYVVS
;
A
#
# COMPACT_ATOMS: atom_id res chain seq x y z
N MET A 1 52.79 -52.72 -34.33
CA MET A 1 52.76 -51.75 -33.21
C MET A 1 52.11 -50.47 -33.70
N LYS A 2 50.81 -50.29 -33.43
CA LYS A 2 50.08 -49.04 -33.68
C LYS A 2 49.40 -48.66 -32.37
N ASN A 3 49.89 -47.60 -31.74
CA ASN A 3 49.41 -47.09 -30.46
C ASN A 3 48.14 -46.27 -30.70
N CYS A 4 47.04 -46.66 -30.05
CA CYS A 4 45.83 -45.84 -29.95
C CYS A 4 46.00 -44.85 -28.80
N ILE A 5 45.93 -43.55 -29.09
CA ILE A 5 45.88 -42.48 -28.09
C ILE A 5 44.41 -42.25 -27.75
N ALA A 6 44.01 -42.57 -26.52
CA ALA A 6 42.69 -42.26 -25.98
C ALA A 6 42.65 -40.78 -25.57
N SER A 7 41.78 -40.01 -26.22
CA SER A 7 41.56 -38.59 -25.91
C SER A 7 40.42 -38.46 -24.92
N THR A 8 40.74 -38.16 -23.66
CA THR A 8 39.77 -38.00 -22.57
C THR A 8 39.05 -36.66 -22.72
N LEU A 9 37.75 -36.70 -23.01
CA LEU A 9 36.88 -35.52 -23.11
C LEU A 9 36.44 -35.10 -21.70
N LEU A 10 37.00 -34.00 -21.18
CA LEU A 10 36.54 -33.39 -19.92
C LEU A 10 35.21 -32.65 -20.17
N LEU A 11 34.09 -33.18 -19.68
CA LEU A 11 32.84 -32.43 -19.59
C LEU A 11 32.93 -31.45 -18.41
N LEU A 12 33.12 -30.16 -18.71
CA LEU A 12 32.91 -29.07 -17.77
C LEU A 12 31.40 -28.87 -17.60
N VAL A 13 30.84 -29.42 -16.51
CA VAL A 13 29.49 -29.09 -16.07
C VAL A 13 29.54 -27.69 -15.46
N ALA A 14 29.11 -26.68 -16.21
CA ALA A 14 28.92 -25.34 -15.70
C ALA A 14 27.72 -25.35 -14.73
N VAL A 15 28.01 -25.43 -13.43
CA VAL A 15 27.01 -25.20 -12.38
C VAL A 15 26.73 -23.71 -12.36
N SER A 16 25.63 -23.30 -12.99
CA SER A 16 25.10 -21.95 -12.85
C SER A 16 24.58 -21.79 -11.42
N ALA A 17 25.42 -21.25 -10.54
CA ALA A 17 24.99 -20.79 -9.22
C ALA A 17 24.03 -19.61 -9.44
N THR A 18 22.73 -19.85 -9.25
CA THR A 18 21.76 -18.77 -9.10
C THR A 18 22.14 -18.01 -7.85
N GLN A 19 22.81 -16.87 -8.02
CA GLN A 19 23.14 -15.98 -6.92
C GLN A 19 21.82 -15.49 -6.32
N ALA A 20 21.48 -15.96 -5.13
CA ALA A 20 20.35 -15.43 -4.39
C ALA A 20 20.58 -13.91 -4.26
N ALA A 21 19.60 -13.10 -4.68
CA ALA A 21 19.70 -11.67 -4.53
C ALA A 21 19.93 -11.35 -3.05
N SER A 22 21.05 -10.72 -2.72
CA SER A 22 21.35 -10.35 -1.33
C SER A 22 20.31 -9.35 -0.84
N VAL A 23 19.63 -9.66 0.26
CA VAL A 23 18.71 -8.74 0.95
C VAL A 23 19.52 -7.96 1.99
N ALA A 24 19.50 -6.64 1.91
CA ALA A 24 20.19 -5.79 2.89
C ALA A 24 19.36 -5.63 4.16
N THR A 25 20.01 -5.66 5.32
CA THR A 25 19.36 -5.47 6.62
C THR A 25 20.02 -4.32 7.37
N PRO A 26 19.76 -3.06 6.99
CA PRO A 26 20.35 -1.91 7.68
C PRO A 26 19.90 -1.87 9.14
N THR A 27 20.81 -1.48 10.03
CA THR A 27 20.45 -1.21 11.42
C THR A 27 19.62 0.08 11.50
N CYS A 28 18.82 0.21 12.54
CA CYS A 28 18.14 1.45 12.89
C CYS A 28 19.10 2.66 12.85
N GLY A 29 18.73 3.76 12.18
CA GLY A 29 19.59 4.93 11.91
C GLY A 29 20.51 4.77 10.69
N GLY A 30 20.46 3.63 10.01
CA GLY A 30 21.35 3.29 8.90
C GLY A 30 20.87 3.79 7.54
N SER A 31 21.80 3.86 6.60
CA SER A 31 21.49 4.07 5.18
C SER A 31 21.75 2.80 4.37
N THR A 32 20.98 2.59 3.31
CA THR A 32 21.23 1.53 2.33
C THR A 32 20.81 1.98 0.94
N SER A 33 21.52 1.50 -0.08
CA SER A 33 21.17 1.69 -1.49
C SER A 33 20.94 0.35 -2.18
N SER A 34 20.42 -0.65 -1.46
CA SER A 34 20.15 -1.98 -2.02
C SER A 34 18.76 -2.04 -2.63
N LYS A 35 18.57 -2.85 -3.68
CA LYS A 35 17.26 -3.05 -4.31
C LYS A 35 16.25 -3.69 -3.35
N ASN A 36 16.65 -4.77 -2.69
CA ASN A 36 15.83 -5.51 -1.73
C ASN A 36 16.39 -5.30 -0.33
N ILE A 37 15.55 -4.85 0.58
CA ILE A 37 15.90 -4.45 1.93
C ILE A 37 14.90 -5.07 2.90
N ASN A 38 15.36 -5.54 4.05
CA ASN A 38 14.50 -5.96 5.14
C ASN A 38 14.80 -5.12 6.38
N LEU A 39 13.78 -4.45 6.90
CA LEU A 39 13.86 -3.59 8.07
C LEU A 39 13.26 -4.34 9.26
N VAL A 40 14.11 -4.70 10.22
CA VAL A 40 13.71 -5.46 11.40
C VAL A 40 13.98 -4.63 12.64
N ASN A 41 13.09 -4.68 13.63
CA ASN A 41 13.33 -3.98 14.88
C ASN A 41 14.61 -4.46 15.57
N PRO A 42 15.44 -3.56 16.12
CA PRO A 42 16.60 -3.95 16.92
C PRO A 42 16.15 -4.55 18.26
N THR A 43 17.05 -5.23 18.95
CA THR A 43 16.78 -5.82 20.29
C THR A 43 16.35 -4.78 21.31
N ASN A 44 16.94 -3.58 21.24
CA ASN A 44 16.60 -2.44 22.10
C ASN A 44 16.27 -1.24 21.19
N PRO A 45 15.01 -1.08 20.74
CA PRO A 45 14.66 -0.01 19.83
C PRO A 45 14.75 1.35 20.52
N PRO A 46 15.40 2.35 19.86
CA PRO A 46 15.36 3.73 20.32
C PRO A 46 13.94 4.30 20.20
N ARG A 47 13.72 5.48 20.78
CA ARG A 47 12.45 6.21 20.67
C ARG A 47 12.11 6.61 19.24
N GLU A 48 13.13 6.92 18.44
CA GLU A 48 13.02 7.24 17.04
C GLU A 48 14.03 6.41 16.26
N CYS A 49 13.54 5.77 15.21
CA CYS A 49 14.30 4.88 14.36
C CYS A 49 14.09 5.26 12.90
N GLU A 50 15.07 5.94 12.32
CA GLU A 50 15.01 6.43 10.94
C GLU A 50 15.89 5.58 10.02
N TYR A 51 15.36 5.17 8.87
CA TYR A 51 16.10 4.45 7.83
C TYR A 51 16.18 5.30 6.58
N HIS A 52 17.38 5.45 6.03
CA HIS A 52 17.63 6.27 4.84
C HIS A 52 17.80 5.37 3.60
N ILE A 53 16.78 5.30 2.74
CA ILE A 53 16.80 4.46 1.54
C ILE A 53 17.27 5.28 0.36
N LYS A 54 18.53 5.08 -0.02
CA LYS A 54 19.15 5.75 -1.16
C LYS A 54 18.85 5.00 -2.45
N ALA A 55 18.72 5.74 -3.55
CA ALA A 55 18.47 5.14 -4.85
C ALA A 55 19.62 4.18 -5.21
N TYR A 56 19.29 2.92 -5.53
CA TYR A 56 20.31 1.96 -6.01
C TYR A 56 20.70 2.20 -7.48
N SER A 57 19.84 2.92 -8.21
CA SER A 57 19.92 3.17 -9.65
C SER A 57 19.15 4.45 -9.95
N LYS A 58 19.58 5.19 -10.99
CA LYS A 58 18.89 6.41 -11.45
C LYS A 58 17.49 6.15 -12.02
N TYR A 59 17.16 4.88 -12.30
CA TYR A 59 15.89 4.47 -12.88
C TYR A 59 14.84 4.08 -11.84
N VAL A 60 15.18 4.14 -10.55
CA VAL A 60 14.21 3.96 -9.47
C VAL A 60 13.17 5.08 -9.57
N CYS A 61 11.91 4.69 -9.56
CA CYS A 61 10.76 5.61 -9.65
C CYS A 61 9.81 5.49 -8.45
N GLN A 62 9.91 4.40 -7.69
CA GLN A 62 9.08 4.14 -6.53
C GLN A 62 9.71 3.09 -5.62
N ILE A 63 9.24 3.05 -4.39
CA ILE A 63 9.53 2.03 -3.40
C ILE A 63 8.23 1.31 -3.08
N ARG A 64 8.27 -0.02 -3.08
CA ARG A 64 7.21 -0.85 -2.49
C ARG A 64 7.62 -1.25 -1.07
N ILE A 65 6.71 -1.09 -0.12
CA ILE A 65 6.89 -1.51 1.28
C ILE A 65 5.83 -2.54 1.58
N ASP A 66 6.23 -3.75 1.98
CA ASP A 66 5.36 -4.83 2.45
C ASP A 66 5.54 -4.97 3.97
N TRP A 67 4.44 -4.98 4.72
CA TRP A 67 4.48 -4.95 6.19
C TRP A 67 4.19 -6.28 6.86
N GLU A 68 4.97 -6.52 7.91
CA GLU A 68 4.57 -7.21 9.12
C GLU A 68 4.93 -6.30 10.30
N MET A 69 3.94 -5.61 10.86
CA MET A 69 4.14 -4.56 11.88
C MET A 69 3.08 -4.66 12.97
N ASN A 70 3.51 -4.48 14.22
CA ASN A 70 2.65 -4.37 15.38
C ASN A 70 3.14 -3.22 16.26
N LEU A 71 2.42 -2.10 16.18
CA LEU A 71 2.61 -0.89 16.97
C LEU A 71 1.38 -0.66 17.88
N ALA A 72 1.46 0.30 18.80
CA ALA A 72 0.30 0.76 19.54
C ALA A 72 -0.83 1.17 18.58
N GLN A 73 -2.07 0.85 18.94
CA GLN A 73 -3.27 1.27 18.21
C GLN A 73 -3.39 2.80 18.17
N PRO A 74 -4.15 3.37 17.22
CA PRO A 74 -4.51 4.79 17.24
C PRO A 74 -5.06 5.18 18.61
N THR A 75 -4.62 6.33 19.11
CA THR A 75 -5.14 6.93 20.34
C THR A 75 -6.40 7.71 19.99
N LEU A 76 -7.46 7.45 20.75
CA LEU A 76 -8.69 8.24 20.67
C LEU A 76 -8.50 9.50 21.52
N GLU A 77 -8.38 10.65 20.86
CA GLU A 77 -8.25 11.95 21.50
C GLU A 77 -9.55 12.73 21.29
N SER A 78 -10.08 13.35 22.35
CA SER A 78 -11.28 14.20 22.23
C SER A 78 -10.89 15.66 22.37
N ASP A 79 -11.37 16.52 21.47
CA ASP A 79 -11.12 17.95 21.53
C ASP A 79 -12.12 18.68 22.46
N ALA A 80 -11.94 20.00 22.58
CA ALA A 80 -12.81 20.84 23.39
C ALA A 80 -14.25 20.95 22.86
N SER A 81 -14.50 20.57 21.61
CA SER A 81 -15.84 20.53 21.00
C SER A 81 -16.57 19.20 21.28
N GLY A 82 -15.86 18.20 21.80
CA GLY A 82 -16.38 16.86 22.09
C GLY A 82 -16.26 15.89 20.91
N LEU A 83 -15.62 16.31 19.81
CA LEU A 83 -15.27 15.42 18.70
C LEU A 83 -14.10 14.54 19.10
N THR A 84 -14.10 13.29 18.62
CA THR A 84 -13.06 12.31 18.91
C THR A 84 -12.32 11.96 17.62
N TYR A 85 -11.00 11.83 17.70
CA TYR A 85 -10.10 11.62 16.57
C TYR A 85 -9.26 10.37 16.80
N ALA A 86 -9.00 9.58 15.76
CA ALA A 86 -8.18 8.37 15.85
C ALA A 86 -6.77 8.62 15.27
N GLU A 87 -5.83 8.97 16.15
CA GLU A 87 -4.49 9.40 15.74
C GLU A 87 -3.36 8.50 16.25
N CYS A 88 -2.33 8.34 15.42
CA CYS A 88 -1.13 7.59 15.78
C CYS A 88 -0.16 8.43 16.64
N THR A 89 -0.51 8.76 17.88
CA THR A 89 0.31 9.64 18.77
C THR A 89 1.30 8.89 19.65
N LYS A 90 1.07 7.60 19.93
CA LYS A 90 1.95 6.77 20.79
C LYS A 90 3.11 6.18 20.01
N ASP A 91 2.79 5.21 19.16
CA ASP A 91 3.74 4.66 18.20
C ASP A 91 3.26 5.01 16.79
N TYR A 92 4.18 5.16 15.87
CA TYR A 92 3.85 5.43 14.48
C TYR A 92 4.97 5.06 13.53
N PHE A 93 4.58 4.71 12.31
CA PHE A 93 5.42 4.65 11.13
C PHE A 93 5.10 5.85 10.25
N VAL A 94 6.12 6.55 9.74
CA VAL A 94 5.96 7.70 8.85
C VAL A 94 6.79 7.54 7.59
N VAL A 95 6.17 7.77 6.44
CA VAL A 95 6.83 7.87 5.14
C VAL A 95 6.02 8.76 4.20
N ASN A 96 6.68 9.71 3.51
CA ASN A 96 6.04 10.56 2.50
C ASN A 96 4.70 11.21 2.95
N GLY A 97 4.67 11.73 4.18
CA GLY A 97 3.48 12.35 4.79
C GLY A 97 2.42 11.37 5.32
N LEU A 98 2.51 10.08 5.01
CA LEU A 98 1.65 9.04 5.56
C LEU A 98 2.10 8.68 6.98
N LYS A 99 1.16 8.61 7.93
CA LYS A 99 1.41 8.21 9.32
C LYS A 99 0.50 7.05 9.71
N LEU A 100 1.07 5.89 10.03
CA LEU A 100 0.34 4.65 10.34
C LEU A 100 0.73 4.09 11.71
N CYS A 101 -0.16 3.34 12.34
CA CYS A 101 0.08 2.62 13.59
C CYS A 101 -0.91 1.46 13.74
N GLY A 102 -0.82 0.73 14.85
CA GLY A 102 -1.58 -0.49 15.08
C GLY A 102 -0.95 -1.71 14.42
N THR A 103 -1.79 -2.67 14.02
CA THR A 103 -1.34 -3.99 13.56
C THR A 103 -1.58 -4.13 12.07
N GLU A 104 -0.49 -4.20 11.31
CA GLU A 104 -0.48 -4.34 9.86
C GLU A 104 0.20 -5.64 9.45
N VAL A 105 -0.54 -6.53 8.81
CA VAL A 105 0.02 -7.80 8.32
C VAL A 105 -0.51 -8.09 6.92
N TRP A 106 0.39 -8.48 6.01
CA TRP A 106 0.07 -8.85 4.64
C TRP A 106 -0.55 -7.71 3.81
N GLN A 107 -0.12 -6.48 4.09
CA GLN A 107 -0.47 -5.28 3.32
C GLN A 107 0.80 -4.65 2.73
N HIS A 108 0.62 -3.78 1.73
CA HIS A 108 1.72 -3.05 1.13
C HIS A 108 1.31 -1.65 0.69
N ILE A 109 2.30 -0.78 0.50
CA ILE A 109 2.15 0.53 -0.16
C ILE A 109 3.25 0.79 -1.18
N TYR A 110 2.98 1.78 -2.02
CA TYR A 110 3.92 2.37 -2.97
C TYR A 110 4.21 3.81 -2.58
N VAL A 111 5.49 4.14 -2.48
CA VAL A 111 6.01 5.48 -2.17
C VAL A 111 6.74 5.98 -3.42
N PRO A 112 6.40 7.17 -3.96
CA PRO A 112 7.14 7.78 -5.05
C PRO A 112 8.64 7.95 -4.70
N PHE A 113 9.52 7.66 -5.64
CA PHE A 113 10.96 7.89 -5.50
C PHE A 113 11.56 8.19 -6.87
N ASN A 114 11.60 9.46 -7.27
CA ASN A 114 11.97 9.84 -8.62
C ASN A 114 13.47 10.13 -8.75
N ALA A 115 14.28 9.07 -8.79
CA ALA A 115 15.73 9.19 -8.85
C ALA A 115 16.26 9.82 -10.14
N THR A 116 15.44 9.84 -11.20
CA THR A 116 15.77 10.55 -12.46
C THR A 116 15.67 12.06 -12.30
N ASP A 117 14.71 12.55 -11.50
CA ASP A 117 14.48 13.99 -11.28
C ASP A 117 15.29 14.55 -10.09
N GLY A 118 16.20 13.76 -9.54
CA GLY A 118 17.15 14.18 -8.52
C GLY A 118 16.83 13.72 -7.09
N ASP A 119 15.74 12.99 -6.87
CA ASP A 119 15.48 12.39 -5.56
C ASP A 119 16.61 11.40 -5.23
N SER A 120 17.22 11.56 -4.07
CA SER A 120 18.39 10.75 -3.70
C SER A 120 18.15 9.84 -2.50
N VAL A 121 17.11 10.11 -1.71
CA VAL A 121 16.79 9.39 -0.48
C VAL A 121 15.29 9.44 -0.18
N VAL A 122 14.76 8.35 0.36
CA VAL A 122 13.46 8.29 1.03
C VAL A 122 13.69 7.86 2.48
N ASP A 123 13.17 8.64 3.42
CA ASP A 123 13.30 8.38 4.84
C ASP A 123 12.07 7.65 5.37
N LEU A 124 12.31 6.58 6.13
CA LEU A 124 11.27 5.81 6.83
C LEU A 124 11.51 5.96 8.33
N LEU A 125 10.56 6.58 9.03
CA LEU A 125 10.66 6.84 10.46
C LEU A 125 9.71 5.93 11.24
N ILE A 126 10.23 5.29 12.29
CA ILE A 126 9.42 4.65 13.32
C ILE A 126 9.61 5.42 14.62
N GLY A 127 8.53 6.02 15.10
CA GLY A 127 8.45 6.64 16.42
C GLY A 127 7.78 5.69 17.40
N LEU A 128 8.33 5.58 18.61
CA LEU A 128 7.80 4.78 19.69
C LEU A 128 7.43 5.66 20.87
N ALA A 129 6.43 5.26 21.67
CA ALA A 129 6.08 5.89 22.94
C ALA A 129 7.08 5.54 24.06
N ASP A 130 7.05 6.33 25.15
CA ASP A 130 7.78 5.97 26.35
C ASP A 130 7.07 4.78 27.00
N ARG A 131 7.81 3.70 27.22
CA ARG A 131 7.28 2.49 27.85
C ARG A 131 7.73 2.34 29.28
N ALA A 132 8.58 3.23 29.80
CA ALA A 132 8.98 3.22 31.20
C ALA A 132 7.74 3.45 32.09
N GLY A 133 7.27 2.39 32.75
CA GLY A 133 6.08 2.44 33.61
C GLY A 133 4.74 2.54 32.86
N ALA A 134 4.72 2.40 31.53
CA ALA A 134 3.49 2.38 30.76
C ALA A 134 2.76 1.05 30.92
N THR A 135 1.44 1.10 31.13
CA THR A 135 0.56 -0.08 31.13
C THR A 135 -0.28 -0.09 29.85
N GLY A 136 -0.53 -1.29 29.29
CA GLY A 136 -1.45 -1.46 28.15
C GLY A 136 -0.89 -1.18 26.76
N LEU A 137 0.36 -0.73 26.61
CA LEU A 137 1.01 -0.62 25.30
C LEU A 137 1.57 -1.98 24.85
N PRO A 138 1.41 -2.37 23.57
CA PRO A 138 2.03 -3.58 23.06
C PRO A 138 3.55 -3.45 22.97
N VAL A 139 4.22 -4.59 22.96
CA VAL A 139 5.63 -4.66 22.56
C VAL A 139 5.71 -4.35 21.06
N PRO A 140 6.44 -3.30 20.65
CA PRO A 140 6.50 -2.91 19.25
C PRO A 140 7.37 -3.90 18.49
N SER A 141 6.91 -4.30 17.31
CA SER A 141 7.67 -5.17 16.42
C SER A 141 7.42 -4.78 14.98
N TRP A 142 8.45 -4.88 14.14
CA TRP A 142 8.31 -4.73 12.69
C TRP A 142 9.33 -5.61 11.98
N ASP A 143 8.87 -6.22 10.90
CA ASP A 143 9.62 -6.93 9.89
C ASP A 143 9.05 -6.49 8.53
N MET A 144 9.69 -5.50 7.91
CA MET A 144 9.19 -4.85 6.70
C MET A 144 10.13 -5.10 5.53
N THR A 145 9.59 -5.63 4.44
CA THR A 145 10.34 -5.77 3.19
C THR A 145 10.17 -4.50 2.34
N VAL A 146 11.28 -3.91 1.95
CA VAL A 146 11.34 -2.72 1.11
C VAL A 146 11.99 -3.09 -0.22
N THR A 147 11.30 -2.82 -1.33
CA THR A 147 11.79 -3.10 -2.69
C THR A 147 11.80 -1.82 -3.51
N GLN A 148 12.98 -1.43 -3.99
CA GLN A 148 13.11 -0.33 -4.96
C GLN A 148 12.75 -0.84 -6.36
N LEU A 149 11.79 -0.19 -7.02
CA LEU A 149 11.31 -0.58 -8.34
C LEU A 149 11.80 0.39 -9.41
N GLU A 150 12.43 -0.16 -10.44
CA GLU A 150 12.81 0.61 -11.63
C GLU A 150 11.61 0.74 -12.58
N CYS A 151 11.36 1.94 -13.06
CA CYS A 151 10.39 2.15 -14.12
C CYS A 151 11.08 2.00 -15.48
N PRO A 152 10.47 1.27 -16.43
CA PRO A 152 10.87 1.39 -17.83
C PRO A 152 10.87 2.87 -18.23
N ALA A 153 11.92 3.35 -18.90
CA ALA A 153 11.92 4.69 -19.47
C ALA A 153 10.65 4.86 -20.32
N GLY A 154 9.76 5.77 -19.91
CA GLY A 154 8.44 5.98 -20.52
C GLY A 154 7.22 5.39 -19.79
N ALA A 155 7.37 4.76 -18.62
CA ALA A 155 6.24 4.11 -17.93
C ALA A 155 5.34 5.05 -17.11
N SER A 156 5.72 6.31 -16.82
CA SER A 156 4.74 7.36 -16.44
C SER A 156 5.32 8.77 -16.38
N VAL A 157 5.79 9.32 -17.50
CA VAL A 157 5.74 10.78 -17.69
C VAL A 157 5.56 11.01 -19.20
N ARG A 158 4.33 11.28 -19.66
CA ARG A 158 4.22 12.23 -20.76
C ARG A 158 4.49 13.58 -20.14
N SER A 159 5.75 13.88 -19.84
CA SER A 159 6.16 15.27 -19.79
C SER A 159 5.99 15.72 -21.23
N LEU A 160 5.04 16.61 -21.45
CA LEU A 160 4.92 17.35 -22.70
C LEU A 160 6.02 18.40 -22.74
N ASP A 161 7.27 17.98 -22.57
CA ASP A 161 8.45 18.80 -22.85
C ASP A 161 9.15 18.13 -24.03
N LEU A 162 8.55 18.37 -25.20
CA LEU A 162 9.23 18.19 -26.47
C LEU A 162 10.27 19.31 -26.61
N GLU A 163 11.42 19.14 -25.96
CA GLU A 163 12.65 19.69 -26.50
C GLU A 163 13.37 18.57 -27.24
N GLU A 164 13.49 18.76 -28.55
CA GLU A 164 14.13 17.87 -29.50
C GLU A 164 15.63 17.71 -29.16
N GLU A 165 15.95 16.78 -28.29
CA GLU A 165 17.19 16.02 -28.43
C GLU A 165 16.82 14.57 -28.65
N GLU A 166 17.30 14.02 -29.76
CA GLU A 166 17.21 12.60 -30.10
C GLU A 166 17.77 11.77 -28.94
N ALA A 167 16.91 11.41 -28.00
CA ALA A 167 17.21 10.39 -27.04
C ALA A 167 17.44 9.12 -27.84
N VAL A 168 18.72 8.80 -28.06
CA VAL A 168 19.18 7.51 -28.53
C VAL A 168 18.42 6.48 -27.71
N ILE A 169 17.45 5.81 -28.32
CA ILE A 169 16.78 4.66 -27.75
C ILE A 169 17.85 3.58 -27.74
N GLU A 170 18.77 3.65 -26.78
CA GLU A 170 19.57 2.52 -26.39
C GLU A 170 18.57 1.44 -26.02
N GLY A 171 18.54 0.36 -26.80
CA GLY A 171 17.68 -0.79 -26.60
C GLY A 171 17.91 -1.49 -25.26
N ARG A 172 17.45 -0.88 -24.17
CA ARG A 172 17.43 -1.39 -22.80
C ARG A 172 16.02 -1.77 -22.32
N SER A 173 15.07 -1.86 -23.26
CA SER A 173 13.72 -2.41 -23.01
C SER A 173 13.71 -3.91 -22.65
N THR A 174 14.86 -4.58 -22.55
CA THR A 174 14.95 -6.03 -22.26
C THR A 174 15.39 -6.36 -20.82
N THR A 175 15.77 -5.39 -19.98
CA THR A 175 16.34 -5.65 -18.64
C THR A 175 15.52 -5.16 -17.45
N ILE A 176 14.57 -4.24 -17.63
CA ILE A 176 13.73 -3.75 -16.51
C ILE A 176 12.56 -4.72 -16.29
N LYS A 177 12.68 -5.54 -15.23
CA LYS A 177 11.73 -6.61 -14.91
C LYS A 177 10.63 -6.19 -13.93
N ASP A 178 10.69 -4.97 -13.41
CA ASP A 178 9.84 -4.51 -12.31
C ASP A 178 8.46 -4.03 -12.77
N GLY A 179 8.24 -3.82 -14.08
CA GLY A 179 7.02 -3.23 -14.64
C GLY A 179 5.70 -3.92 -14.24
N TYR A 180 5.74 -5.20 -13.88
CA TYR A 180 4.57 -5.90 -13.32
C TYR A 180 4.12 -5.34 -11.97
N TYR A 181 5.08 -4.91 -11.15
CA TYR A 181 4.89 -4.39 -9.80
C TYR A 181 4.84 -2.86 -9.74
N VAL A 182 5.16 -2.17 -10.84
CA VAL A 182 5.10 -0.70 -10.89
C VAL A 182 3.64 -0.24 -10.75
N ALA A 183 3.35 0.53 -9.69
CA ALA A 183 2.05 1.13 -9.48
C ALA A 183 1.83 2.33 -10.42
N PRO A 184 0.60 2.56 -10.93
CA PRO A 184 0.28 3.81 -11.60
C PRO A 184 0.42 5.02 -10.66
N PRO A 185 0.76 6.22 -11.17
CA PRO A 185 0.77 7.44 -10.35
C PRO A 185 -0.56 7.67 -9.61
N GLY A 186 -0.47 8.08 -8.35
CA GLY A 186 -1.63 8.33 -7.48
C GLY A 186 -2.16 7.09 -6.74
N CYS A 187 -1.65 5.89 -7.04
CA CYS A 187 -2.04 4.66 -6.33
C CYS A 187 -1.15 4.42 -5.11
N LEU A 188 -1.69 4.55 -3.90
CA LEU A 188 -0.96 4.18 -2.68
C LEU A 188 -0.84 2.66 -2.57
N GLN A 189 -1.87 1.92 -2.96
CA GLN A 189 -1.82 0.46 -3.08
C GLN A 189 -2.06 0.04 -4.52
N TYR A 190 -1.30 -0.95 -4.99
CA TYR A 190 -1.48 -1.52 -6.32
C TYR A 190 -1.42 -3.05 -6.30
N PHE A 191 -2.43 -3.65 -6.90
CA PHE A 191 -2.67 -5.08 -6.93
C PHE A 191 -2.58 -5.59 -8.38
N PRO A 192 -1.41 -6.14 -8.78
CA PRO A 192 -1.20 -6.55 -10.16
C PRO A 192 -1.80 -7.92 -10.52
N SER A 193 -2.09 -8.74 -9.52
CA SER A 193 -2.77 -10.03 -9.66
C SER A 193 -4.24 -9.84 -10.00
N SER A 194 -4.83 -10.77 -10.75
CA SER A 194 -6.26 -10.70 -11.12
C SER A 194 -7.21 -11.03 -9.98
N LYS A 195 -6.71 -11.52 -8.84
CA LYS A 195 -7.49 -11.79 -7.64
C LYS A 195 -6.63 -11.63 -6.39
N GLY A 196 -7.28 -11.28 -5.29
CA GLY A 196 -6.63 -11.14 -4.00
C GLY A 196 -7.58 -10.61 -2.94
N THR A 197 -6.98 -10.12 -1.86
CA THR A 197 -7.68 -9.54 -0.72
C THR A 197 -7.13 -8.14 -0.46
N VAL A 198 -8.02 -7.23 -0.08
CA VAL A 198 -7.70 -5.87 0.34
C VAL A 198 -8.31 -5.65 1.71
N LYS A 199 -7.59 -4.93 2.57
CA LYS A 199 -8.02 -4.52 3.90
C LYS A 199 -7.73 -3.03 4.07
N SER A 200 -8.47 -2.36 4.95
CA SER A 200 -8.08 -1.04 5.45
C SER A 200 -6.82 -1.15 6.29
N PHE A 201 -6.12 -0.03 6.44
CA PHE A 201 -5.04 0.08 7.43
C PHE A 201 -5.59 -0.15 8.84
N ASN A 202 -4.81 -0.85 9.64
CA ASN A 202 -5.10 -1.30 10.99
C ASN A 202 -6.43 -2.06 11.12
N TYR A 203 -6.84 -2.80 10.09
CA TYR A 203 -8.05 -3.63 10.16
C TYR A 203 -8.02 -4.63 11.33
N ASN A 204 -6.83 -5.18 11.67
CA ASN A 204 -6.61 -6.05 12.83
C ASN A 204 -7.71 -7.13 13.06
N ASN A 205 -8.09 -7.81 11.98
CA ASN A 205 -9.16 -8.82 11.96
C ASN A 205 -10.51 -8.30 12.50
N GLY A 206 -10.85 -7.06 12.17
CA GLY A 206 -12.08 -6.39 12.60
C GLY A 206 -12.02 -5.78 14.00
N ASN A 207 -10.87 -5.84 14.68
CA ASN A 207 -10.70 -5.31 16.05
C ASN A 207 -9.90 -4.01 16.12
N GLY A 208 -9.41 -3.50 15.00
CA GLY A 208 -8.66 -2.25 14.98
C GLY A 208 -9.55 -1.06 14.68
N ILE A 209 -8.89 0.09 14.51
CA ILE A 209 -9.51 1.37 14.15
C ILE A 209 -8.66 1.93 13.02
N TYR A 210 -9.24 2.23 11.86
CA TYR A 210 -8.44 2.85 10.80
C TYR A 210 -7.99 4.26 11.22
N PRO A 211 -6.80 4.71 10.80
CA PRO A 211 -6.36 6.08 11.08
C PRO A 211 -7.29 7.12 10.43
N SER A 212 -7.46 8.26 11.10
CA SER A 212 -8.12 9.45 10.55
C SER A 212 -7.28 10.09 9.43
N HIS A 213 -7.90 10.99 8.64
CA HIS A 213 -7.28 11.76 7.54
C HIS A 213 -6.69 10.93 6.40
N MET A 214 -7.29 9.79 6.10
CA MET A 214 -6.84 8.96 5.00
C MET A 214 -7.54 9.39 3.71
N ASN A 215 -6.78 9.49 2.63
CA ASN A 215 -7.34 9.68 1.29
C ASN A 215 -6.41 9.00 0.29
N TYR A 216 -6.74 7.76 -0.07
CA TYR A 216 -5.86 6.97 -0.91
C TYR A 216 -6.58 6.08 -1.90
N ALA A 217 -5.95 5.90 -3.06
CA ALA A 217 -6.40 5.00 -4.10
C ALA A 217 -5.77 3.62 -3.97
N ILE A 218 -6.62 2.62 -4.14
CA ILE A 218 -6.32 1.19 -4.23
C ILE A 218 -6.54 0.78 -5.67
N CYS A 219 -5.47 0.52 -6.41
CA CYS A 219 -5.52 0.28 -7.84
C CYS A 219 -5.35 -1.19 -8.18
N PHE A 220 -6.03 -1.63 -9.25
CA PHE A 220 -5.98 -2.99 -9.74
C PHE A 220 -5.49 -2.99 -11.18
N ARG A 221 -4.61 -3.94 -11.51
CA ARG A 221 -4.11 -4.05 -12.88
C ARG A 221 -5.20 -4.55 -13.82
N ARG A 222 -5.49 -3.77 -14.85
CA ARG A 222 -6.29 -4.23 -16.00
C ARG A 222 -5.48 -5.20 -16.86
N GLN A 223 -6.14 -6.25 -17.32
CA GLN A 223 -5.63 -7.20 -18.28
C GLN A 223 -6.35 -7.04 -19.62
N THR A 224 -5.80 -7.62 -20.68
CA THR A 224 -6.47 -7.67 -21.98
C THR A 224 -7.81 -8.40 -21.82
N GLY A 225 -8.90 -7.72 -22.14
CA GLY A 225 -10.24 -8.29 -22.04
C GLY A 225 -10.93 -8.07 -20.69
N THR A 226 -10.33 -7.37 -19.73
CA THR A 226 -10.98 -7.01 -18.47
C THR A 226 -12.25 -6.19 -18.71
N LYS A 227 -13.37 -6.72 -18.24
CA LYS A 227 -14.72 -6.13 -18.31
C LYS A 227 -15.19 -5.60 -16.95
N LEU A 228 -14.86 -6.31 -15.87
CA LEU A 228 -15.41 -6.08 -14.55
C LEU A 228 -14.33 -6.19 -13.46
N LEU A 229 -14.49 -5.39 -12.42
CA LEU A 229 -13.92 -5.60 -11.10
C LEU A 229 -15.05 -6.08 -10.18
N ASN A 230 -15.00 -7.34 -9.76
CA ASN A 230 -15.93 -7.89 -8.78
C ASN A 230 -15.32 -7.78 -7.40
N ILE A 231 -16.08 -7.27 -6.43
CA ILE A 231 -15.66 -7.07 -5.04
C ILE A 231 -16.66 -7.80 -4.16
N ARG A 232 -16.16 -8.66 -3.28
CA ARG A 232 -16.92 -9.34 -2.24
C ARG A 232 -16.43 -8.85 -0.88
N ALA A 233 -17.15 -7.88 -0.33
CA ALA A 233 -16.92 -7.41 1.03
C ALA A 233 -17.44 -8.46 2.00
N TYR A 234 -16.57 -8.91 2.90
CA TYR A 234 -16.91 -9.89 3.94
C TYR A 234 -16.77 -9.29 5.35
N ASP A 235 -16.11 -8.13 5.47
CA ASP A 235 -16.19 -7.25 6.62
C ASP A 235 -16.20 -5.80 6.15
N PHE A 236 -17.02 -4.97 6.78
CA PHE A 236 -17.20 -3.57 6.40
C PHE A 236 -17.90 -2.85 7.54
N ASN A 237 -17.16 -1.98 8.23
CA ASN A 237 -17.61 -1.03 9.24
C ASN A 237 -16.86 0.29 9.00
N VAL A 238 -17.38 1.09 8.09
CA VAL A 238 -16.85 2.43 7.75
C VAL A 238 -17.82 3.45 8.32
N GLY A 239 -17.29 4.51 8.92
CA GLY A 239 -18.08 5.57 9.57
C GLY A 239 -19.20 6.06 8.66
N ASP A 240 -20.35 6.37 9.24
CA ASP A 240 -21.47 6.97 8.51
C ASP A 240 -22.04 8.16 9.30
N VAL A 241 -22.78 8.99 8.58
CA VAL A 241 -23.41 10.19 9.17
C VAL A 241 -24.52 9.80 10.17
N VAL A 242 -25.10 8.61 10.01
CA VAL A 242 -26.29 8.16 10.74
C VAL A 242 -26.09 6.72 11.23
N SER A 243 -25.48 6.55 12.41
CA SER A 243 -25.05 5.24 12.96
C SER A 243 -25.85 4.04 12.42
N ALA A 244 -25.43 3.47 11.29
CA ALA A 244 -26.21 2.48 10.57
C ALA A 244 -25.69 1.08 10.87
N SER A 245 -26.63 0.20 11.23
CA SER A 245 -26.34 -1.24 11.36
C SER A 245 -26.38 -2.00 10.02
N THR A 246 -26.39 -1.27 8.91
CA THR A 246 -26.52 -1.76 7.53
C THR A 246 -25.73 -0.87 6.59
N MET A 247 -25.36 -1.41 5.42
CA MET A 247 -24.57 -0.66 4.46
C MET A 247 -25.43 0.44 3.84
N MET A 248 -24.87 1.64 3.84
CA MET A 248 -25.45 2.85 3.27
C MET A 248 -24.69 3.23 2.00
N THR A 249 -25.31 4.09 1.18
CA THR A 249 -24.73 4.51 -0.10
C THR A 249 -24.96 5.99 -0.39
N ASP A 250 -24.09 6.52 -1.26
CA ASP A 250 -24.16 7.84 -1.92
C ASP A 250 -24.44 8.98 -0.93
N GLU A 251 -25.55 9.71 -1.05
CA GLU A 251 -25.87 10.88 -0.21
C GLU A 251 -25.87 10.60 1.30
N ASN A 252 -25.99 9.34 1.73
CA ASN A 252 -25.87 8.97 3.15
C ASN A 252 -24.42 8.85 3.64
N CYS A 253 -23.47 8.78 2.71
CA CYS A 253 -22.03 8.59 2.93
C CYS A 253 -21.21 9.80 2.49
N TYR A 254 -21.65 10.49 1.44
CA TYR A 254 -21.02 11.67 0.90
C TYR A 254 -22.09 12.57 0.27
N SER A 255 -22.52 13.60 1.00
CA SER A 255 -23.57 14.50 0.53
C SER A 255 -23.01 15.70 -0.23
N SER A 256 -23.67 16.06 -1.32
CA SER A 256 -23.31 17.25 -2.11
C SER A 256 -23.69 18.58 -1.43
N ASP A 257 -24.60 18.54 -0.45
CA ASP A 257 -25.10 19.71 0.28
C ASP A 257 -24.38 19.96 1.62
N SER A 258 -23.42 19.10 2.02
CA SER A 258 -22.67 19.28 3.25
C SER A 258 -21.66 20.42 3.10
N THR A 259 -21.90 21.52 3.83
CA THR A 259 -20.98 22.67 3.89
C THR A 259 -19.85 22.49 4.91
N ASN A 260 -19.86 21.37 5.64
CA ASN A 260 -18.84 21.00 6.59
C ASN A 260 -18.13 19.76 6.03
N ASP A 261 -16.84 19.90 5.67
CA ASP A 261 -15.93 18.81 5.27
C ASP A 261 -15.61 17.83 6.43
N LEU A 262 -16.52 17.69 7.40
CA LEU A 262 -16.30 17.04 8.69
C LEU A 262 -16.91 15.63 8.79
N ASP A 263 -17.68 15.16 7.80
CA ASP A 263 -18.50 13.96 7.95
C ASP A 263 -18.53 13.07 6.68
N ALA A 264 -17.41 12.47 6.29
CA ALA A 264 -17.33 11.69 5.05
C ALA A 264 -16.33 10.51 5.08
N ASP A 265 -16.58 9.55 5.96
CA ASP A 265 -15.96 8.24 5.85
C ASP A 265 -16.62 7.42 4.73
N PHE A 266 -15.88 7.06 3.69
CA PHE A 266 -16.43 6.26 2.60
C PHE A 266 -15.40 5.41 1.87
N LEU A 267 -15.91 4.32 1.32
CA LEU A 267 -15.27 3.59 0.23
C LEU A 267 -15.96 4.01 -1.08
N MET A 268 -15.22 4.53 -2.05
CA MET A 268 -15.72 4.88 -3.37
C MET A 268 -15.32 3.83 -4.40
N VAL A 269 -16.32 3.27 -5.08
CA VAL A 269 -16.14 2.30 -6.17
C VAL A 269 -16.83 2.84 -7.43
N PRO A 270 -16.08 3.29 -8.46
CA PRO A 270 -16.66 3.88 -9.66
C PRO A 270 -17.59 2.91 -10.40
N GLN A 271 -18.77 3.38 -10.81
CA GLN A 271 -19.77 2.60 -11.56
C GLN A 271 -20.11 1.24 -10.92
N ALA A 272 -20.20 1.20 -9.58
CA ALA A 272 -20.53 -0.04 -8.89
C ALA A 272 -22.02 -0.37 -9.02
N THR A 273 -22.29 -1.67 -9.11
CA THR A 273 -23.63 -2.25 -9.18
C THR A 273 -23.70 -3.42 -8.22
N PHE A 274 -24.70 -3.44 -7.35
CA PHE A 274 -24.99 -4.56 -6.48
C PHE A 274 -25.40 -5.79 -7.29
N GLU A 275 -24.83 -6.95 -6.96
CA GLU A 275 -25.18 -8.20 -7.65
C GLU A 275 -26.62 -8.63 -7.33
N ASP A 276 -27.02 -8.59 -6.05
CA ASP A 276 -28.34 -9.06 -5.59
C ASP A 276 -29.51 -8.16 -6.04
N SER A 277 -29.31 -6.85 -6.02
CA SER A 277 -30.40 -5.87 -6.19
C SER A 277 -30.36 -5.11 -7.51
N HIS A 278 -29.26 -5.22 -8.26
CA HIS A 278 -28.99 -4.45 -9.49
C HIS A 278 -29.06 -2.93 -9.32
N LYS A 279 -28.98 -2.44 -8.07
CA LYS A 279 -28.89 -1.00 -7.80
C LYS A 279 -27.48 -0.50 -8.05
N HIS A 280 -27.37 0.75 -8.50
CA HIS A 280 -26.10 1.44 -8.65
C HIS A 280 -25.78 2.25 -7.39
N ALA A 281 -24.50 2.36 -7.08
CA ALA A 281 -23.96 3.24 -6.05
C ALA A 281 -22.51 3.58 -6.38
N THR A 282 -21.99 4.68 -5.83
CA THR A 282 -20.59 5.10 -5.97
C THR A 282 -19.89 5.15 -4.62
N TYR A 283 -20.54 5.71 -3.60
CA TYR A 283 -19.99 5.83 -2.25
C TYR A 283 -20.66 4.83 -1.32
N PHE A 284 -19.87 4.20 -0.44
CA PHE A 284 -20.30 3.16 0.48
C PHE A 284 -19.79 3.45 1.89
N CYS A 285 -20.66 3.32 2.88
CA CYS A 285 -20.39 3.54 4.31
C CYS A 285 -21.34 2.71 5.18
N GLY A 286 -21.19 2.79 6.51
CA GLY A 286 -21.95 2.01 7.48
C GLY A 286 -21.40 0.60 7.68
N SER A 287 -22.28 -0.38 7.92
CA SER A 287 -21.85 -1.73 8.31
C SER A 287 -22.52 -2.89 7.57
N ILE A 288 -21.89 -4.06 7.49
CA ILE A 288 -22.51 -5.28 6.91
C ILE A 288 -22.73 -6.38 7.95
N LYS A 289 -23.83 -7.13 7.79
CA LYS A 289 -24.15 -8.33 8.61
C LYS A 289 -23.92 -9.65 7.87
N LYS A 290 -23.71 -9.57 6.57
CA LYS A 290 -23.44 -10.67 5.64
C LYS A 290 -22.61 -10.11 4.50
N ASP A 291 -21.94 -10.99 3.77
CA ASP A 291 -21.14 -10.61 2.62
C ASP A 291 -21.98 -9.86 1.58
N VAL A 292 -21.39 -8.82 1.01
CA VAL A 292 -21.99 -8.01 -0.05
C VAL A 292 -21.12 -8.10 -1.29
N VAL A 293 -21.74 -8.36 -2.43
CA VAL A 293 -21.05 -8.41 -3.73
C VAL A 293 -21.47 -7.25 -4.60
N ILE A 294 -20.47 -6.51 -5.07
CA ILE A 294 -20.62 -5.44 -6.05
C ILE A 294 -19.72 -5.72 -7.26
N SER A 295 -20.17 -5.27 -8.43
CA SER A 295 -19.38 -5.30 -9.65
C SER A 295 -19.21 -3.88 -10.17
N SER A 296 -18.01 -3.54 -10.63
CA SER A 296 -17.70 -2.28 -11.30
C SER A 296 -17.32 -2.56 -12.74
N ASN A 297 -17.97 -1.88 -13.67
CA ASN A 297 -17.67 -1.92 -15.10
C ASN A 297 -16.92 -0.66 -15.58
N ASN A 298 -16.29 0.08 -14.67
CA ASN A 298 -15.58 1.32 -14.98
C ASN A 298 -14.66 1.13 -16.20
N PRO A 299 -14.74 1.96 -17.27
CA PRO A 299 -13.92 1.78 -18.47
C PRO A 299 -12.46 2.22 -18.27
N GLY A 300 -12.22 3.14 -17.33
CA GLY A 300 -10.91 3.73 -17.03
C GLY A 300 -10.09 2.92 -16.01
N PRO A 301 -9.09 3.50 -15.33
CA PRO A 301 -8.34 2.80 -14.29
C PRO A 301 -9.26 2.02 -13.33
N LEU A 302 -8.91 0.77 -13.02
CA LEU A 302 -9.63 0.02 -11.99
C LEU A 302 -9.09 0.45 -10.64
N MET A 303 -9.96 1.07 -9.85
CA MET A 303 -9.59 1.54 -8.53
C MET A 303 -10.78 1.52 -7.57
N VAL A 304 -10.43 1.49 -6.30
CA VAL A 304 -11.28 1.80 -5.17
C VAL A 304 -10.58 2.93 -4.41
N LEU A 305 -11.31 3.94 -3.95
CA LEU A 305 -10.76 5.01 -3.12
C LEU A 305 -11.31 4.86 -1.72
N PHE A 306 -10.45 5.01 -0.71
CA PHE A 306 -10.89 5.12 0.67
C PHE A 306 -10.60 6.53 1.20
N ASN A 307 -11.61 7.11 1.82
CA ASN A 307 -11.49 8.35 2.56
C ASN A 307 -11.91 8.13 4.01
N SER A 308 -11.09 8.60 4.95
CA SER A 308 -11.50 8.83 6.32
C SER A 308 -11.37 10.30 6.67
N ASP A 309 -12.40 10.82 7.33
CA ASP A 309 -12.44 12.15 7.91
C ASP A 309 -11.64 12.17 9.23
N ASP A 310 -11.83 13.25 9.99
CA ASP A 310 -11.12 13.50 11.23
C ASP A 310 -11.85 12.84 12.42
N ILE A 311 -13.14 12.57 12.27
CA ILE A 311 -14.07 12.29 13.38
C ILE A 311 -14.33 10.79 13.49
N TYR A 312 -13.70 10.20 14.48
CA TYR A 312 -14.06 8.87 14.96
C TYR A 312 -15.41 8.90 15.69
N ARG A 313 -16.39 8.14 15.21
CA ARG A 313 -17.70 7.99 15.85
C ARG A 313 -17.79 6.70 16.65
N GLN A 314 -18.14 5.59 16.00
CA GLN A 314 -18.23 4.28 16.65
C GLN A 314 -17.99 3.13 15.67
N ASN A 315 -17.19 2.16 16.13
CA ASN A 315 -17.01 0.87 15.47
C ASN A 315 -16.42 0.97 14.05
N GLU A 316 -15.53 1.94 13.85
CA GLU A 316 -14.81 2.21 12.59
C GLU A 316 -13.62 1.26 12.41
N ALA A 317 -13.93 -0.03 12.32
CA ALA A 317 -12.93 -1.08 12.11
C ALA A 317 -12.39 -1.12 10.67
N GLY A 318 -13.09 -0.48 9.73
CA GLY A 318 -12.71 -0.34 8.34
C GLY A 318 -13.33 -1.41 7.46
N PHE A 319 -12.57 -1.96 6.53
CA PHE A 319 -13.13 -2.88 5.54
C PHE A 319 -12.16 -4.01 5.20
N ALA A 320 -12.73 -5.12 4.76
CA ALA A 320 -12.00 -6.23 4.18
C ALA A 320 -12.83 -6.90 3.07
N PHE A 321 -12.21 -7.02 1.90
CA PHE A 321 -12.87 -7.60 0.73
C PHE A 321 -11.91 -8.45 -0.10
N THR A 322 -12.49 -9.41 -0.82
CA THR A 322 -11.80 -10.06 -1.93
C THR A 322 -12.18 -9.41 -3.24
N TYR A 323 -11.27 -9.45 -4.21
CA TYR A 323 -11.53 -8.92 -5.55
C TYR A 323 -11.20 -9.95 -6.64
N VAL A 324 -11.88 -9.82 -7.78
CA VAL A 324 -11.59 -10.53 -9.02
C VAL A 324 -11.70 -9.54 -10.18
N VAL A 325 -10.61 -9.38 -10.93
CA VAL A 325 -10.56 -8.67 -12.20
C VAL A 325 -10.82 -9.68 -13.32
N SER A 326 -11.91 -9.50 -14.06
CA SER A 326 -12.38 -10.43 -15.11
C SER A 326 -12.75 -9.73 -16.40
#